data_AF-A0A5P9HZG7-F1
#
_entry.id   AF-A0A5P9HZG7-F1
#
_cell.length_a   1.000
_cell.length_b   1.000
_cell.length_c   1.000
_cell.angle_alpha   90.00
_cell.angle_beta   90.00
_cell.angle_gamma   90.00
#
_symmetry.space_group_name_H-M   'P 1'
#
loop_
_entity.id
_entity.type
_entity.pdbx_description
1 polymer ?
#
loop_
_entity_poly.entity_id
_entity_poly.type
_entity_poly.pdbx_seq_one_letter_code
_entity_poly.pdbx_strand_id
1 'polypeptide(L)'
;MQVVIHAGAHMTDEDRLIKTLLANRDLLSEIGTDVPGPKSYRKLLRDILNEVTESGISPETRDDVLSAINHNAGNDRLVLSNQAFFGTPKMAVGQGMFYPAAEMRIEAFRQIFANDRLELFLALRDPATHLPALFGKSPHDTMADFLNGVDPAQFRWSETIARFRHNFPDMPITIWCNEDTPLIWAQVLREMAGLDPNASFKGEFALLEEIMTSAGMKRFETYLASHPGMTETQKRRVISAFLDKFVKDEEIEEELDLPGWTEELVETLSEAYDEDVYEIERIQGVNFIAP
;
A
#
# COMPACT_ATOMS: atom_id res chain seq x y z
N MET A 1 -8.40 20.26 -4.36
CA MET A 1 -7.07 19.68 -4.06
C MET A 1 -6.97 18.28 -4.67
N GLN A 2 -5.81 17.65 -4.59
CA GLN A 2 -5.62 16.22 -4.84
C GLN A 2 -5.59 15.47 -3.51
N VAL A 3 -6.39 14.43 -3.36
CA VAL A 3 -6.47 13.61 -2.16
C VAL A 3 -5.97 12.21 -2.51
N VAL A 4 -4.84 11.86 -1.92
CA VAL A 4 -4.20 10.56 -2.07
C VAL A 4 -4.72 9.63 -0.98
N ILE A 5 -5.27 8.50 -1.40
CA ILE A 5 -5.66 7.40 -0.54
C ILE A 5 -4.59 6.35 -0.66
N HIS A 6 -3.71 6.27 0.34
CA HIS A 6 -2.86 5.09 0.50
C HIS A 6 -3.66 4.03 1.27
N ALA A 7 -4.33 3.16 0.52
CA ALA A 7 -5.09 2.06 1.09
C ALA A 7 -4.15 0.94 1.54
N GLY A 8 -3.21 0.54 0.67
CA GLY A 8 -2.40 -0.67 0.88
C GLY A 8 -3.24 -1.95 0.97
N ALA A 9 -2.62 -3.11 0.77
CA ALA A 9 -3.20 -4.37 1.25
C ALA A 9 -2.90 -4.54 2.75
N HIS A 10 -3.70 -5.34 3.44
CA HIS A 10 -3.44 -5.66 4.84
C HIS A 10 -2.08 -6.34 4.99
N MET A 11 -1.35 -6.04 6.07
CA MET A 11 -0.04 -6.62 6.37
C MET A 11 0.99 -6.38 5.24
N THR A 12 1.03 -5.15 4.71
CA THR A 12 2.07 -4.69 3.78
C THR A 12 3.05 -3.77 4.50
N ASP A 13 2.89 -2.44 4.39
CA ASP A 13 3.90 -1.49 4.89
C ASP A 13 3.88 -1.28 6.41
N GLU A 14 2.88 -1.76 7.15
CA GLU A 14 2.66 -1.54 8.60
C GLU A 14 2.93 -0.09 9.11
N ASP A 15 2.36 0.89 8.42
CA ASP A 15 2.55 2.33 8.63
C ASP A 15 3.97 2.86 8.37
N ARG A 16 4.91 2.05 7.88
CA ARG A 16 6.28 2.50 7.61
C ARG A 16 6.30 3.64 6.58
N LEU A 17 5.47 3.56 5.52
CA LEU A 17 5.42 4.60 4.49
C LEU A 17 4.94 5.92 5.08
N ILE A 18 3.81 5.91 5.80
CA ILE A 18 3.25 7.13 6.39
C ILE A 18 4.15 7.70 7.50
N LYS A 19 4.81 6.88 8.31
CA LYS A 19 5.80 7.33 9.30
C LYS A 19 6.96 8.08 8.63
N THR A 20 7.41 7.59 7.48
CA THR A 20 8.49 8.23 6.73
C THR A 20 8.05 9.56 6.11
N LEU A 21 6.83 9.64 5.57
CA LEU A 21 6.26 10.91 5.12
C LEU A 21 6.10 11.92 6.27
N LEU A 22 5.63 11.47 7.44
CA LEU A 22 5.50 12.32 8.64
C LEU A 22 6.85 12.88 9.12
N ALA A 23 7.92 12.09 9.01
CA ALA A 23 9.27 12.55 9.35
C ALA A 23 9.77 13.69 8.42
N ASN A 24 9.11 13.88 7.28
CA ASN A 24 9.39 14.88 6.26
C ASN A 24 8.27 15.92 6.10
N ARG A 25 7.32 16.02 7.04
CA ARG A 25 6.14 16.90 6.92
C ARG A 25 6.47 18.38 6.64
N ASP A 26 7.58 18.89 7.18
CA ASP A 26 7.95 20.29 7.01
C ASP A 26 8.39 20.53 5.55
N LEU A 27 9.23 19.64 5.01
CA LEU A 27 9.61 19.62 3.59
C LEU A 27 8.38 19.47 2.68
N LEU A 28 7.45 18.59 3.05
CA LEU A 28 6.25 18.34 2.26
C LEU A 28 5.29 19.53 2.28
N SER A 29 5.17 20.22 3.42
CA SER A 29 4.35 21.43 3.50
C SER A 29 4.93 22.58 2.67
N GLU A 30 6.25 22.67 2.47
CA GLU A 30 6.88 23.69 1.61
C GLU A 30 6.48 23.54 0.13
N ILE A 31 6.16 22.31 -0.30
CA ILE A 31 5.73 22.01 -1.67
C ILE A 31 4.20 21.85 -1.81
N GLY A 32 3.43 22.16 -0.77
CA GLY A 32 1.96 22.11 -0.82
C GLY A 32 1.34 20.76 -0.49
N THR A 33 2.07 19.84 0.17
CA THR A 33 1.56 18.52 0.56
C THR A 33 1.31 18.42 2.06
N ASP A 34 0.05 18.16 2.44
CA ASP A 34 -0.35 17.81 3.79
C ASP A 34 -0.23 16.30 4.04
N VAL A 35 0.46 15.95 5.14
CA VAL A 35 0.56 14.58 5.66
C VAL A 35 0.15 14.58 7.13
N PRO A 36 -1.14 14.43 7.43
CA PRO A 36 -1.61 14.41 8.81
C PRO A 36 -1.26 13.10 9.52
N GLY A 37 -1.13 13.17 10.83
CA GLY A 37 -0.91 11.98 11.67
C GLY A 37 -2.13 11.06 11.66
N PRO A 38 -2.00 9.75 11.40
CA PRO A 38 -3.14 8.84 11.23
C PRO A 38 -4.21 8.85 12.32
N LYS A 39 -3.82 9.13 13.56
CA LYS A 39 -4.73 9.19 14.71
C LYS A 39 -5.79 10.29 14.59
N SER A 40 -5.55 11.35 13.82
CA SER A 40 -6.51 12.45 13.68
C SER A 40 -7.69 12.10 12.76
N TYR A 41 -7.48 11.24 11.75
CA TYR A 41 -8.51 10.95 10.74
C TYR A 41 -8.98 9.50 10.70
N ARG A 42 -8.15 8.48 11.03
CA ARG A 42 -8.54 7.07 10.78
C ARG A 42 -9.83 6.66 11.51
N LYS A 43 -9.99 7.08 12.77
CA LYS A 43 -11.21 6.81 13.54
C LYS A 43 -12.41 7.52 12.90
N LEU A 44 -12.28 8.82 12.66
CA LEU A 44 -13.33 9.65 12.05
C LEU A 44 -13.79 9.06 10.71
N LEU A 45 -12.86 8.79 9.79
CA LEU A 45 -13.19 8.23 8.48
C LEU A 45 -13.82 6.85 8.58
N ARG A 46 -13.34 5.98 9.47
CA ARG A 46 -13.97 4.67 9.68
C ARG A 46 -15.41 4.81 10.16
N ASP A 47 -15.65 5.70 11.13
CA ASP A 47 -16.96 5.92 11.71
C ASP A 47 -17.92 6.49 10.64
N ILE A 48 -17.48 7.51 9.87
CA ILE A 48 -18.20 8.02 8.69
C ILE A 48 -18.51 6.90 7.71
N LEU A 49 -17.50 6.16 7.24
CA LEU A 49 -17.67 5.14 6.20
C LEU A 49 -18.61 4.00 6.65
N ASN A 50 -18.83 3.79 7.94
CA ASN A 50 -19.82 2.84 8.46
C ASN A 50 -21.23 3.44 8.58
N GLU A 51 -21.35 4.75 8.76
CA GLU A 51 -22.65 5.45 8.80
C GLU A 51 -23.21 5.71 7.40
N VAL A 52 -22.35 5.91 6.39
CA VAL A 52 -22.76 6.18 5.00
C VAL A 52 -23.65 5.07 4.43
N THR A 53 -23.42 3.82 4.83
CA THR A 53 -24.28 2.68 4.46
C THR A 53 -25.72 2.79 4.94
N GLU A 54 -25.99 3.63 5.95
CA GLU A 54 -27.30 3.77 6.58
C GLU A 54 -28.00 5.10 6.21
N SER A 55 -27.27 6.21 6.12
CA SER A 55 -27.85 7.56 6.06
C SER A 55 -27.27 8.49 4.97
N GLY A 56 -26.27 8.04 4.19
CA GLY A 56 -25.57 8.86 3.20
C GLY A 56 -24.52 9.80 3.80
N ILE A 57 -23.93 10.69 2.98
CA ILE A 57 -22.85 11.61 3.39
C ILE A 57 -23.41 13.02 3.61
N SER A 58 -23.16 13.60 4.79
CA SER A 58 -23.54 14.99 5.07
C SER A 58 -22.70 15.97 4.24
N PRO A 59 -23.26 17.10 3.75
CA PRO A 59 -22.49 18.15 3.10
C PRO A 59 -21.33 18.70 3.93
N GLU A 60 -21.41 18.67 5.27
CA GLU A 60 -20.34 19.16 6.15
C GLU A 60 -19.18 18.16 6.34
N THR A 61 -19.37 16.89 5.96
CA THR A 61 -18.42 15.79 6.26
C THR A 61 -17.01 16.09 5.76
N ARG A 62 -16.90 16.74 4.60
CA ARG A 62 -15.62 17.15 4.03
C ARG A 62 -14.88 18.13 4.94
N ASP A 63 -15.59 19.17 5.38
CA ASP A 63 -15.00 20.24 6.18
C ASP A 63 -14.66 19.73 7.59
N ASP A 64 -15.45 18.81 8.13
CA ASP A 64 -15.15 18.12 9.39
C ASP A 64 -13.85 17.29 9.28
N VAL A 65 -13.67 16.54 8.19
CA VAL A 65 -12.44 15.78 7.93
C VAL A 65 -11.25 16.71 7.80
N LEU A 66 -11.35 17.79 7.01
CA LEU A 66 -10.27 18.77 6.82
C LEU A 66 -9.92 19.51 8.11
N SER A 67 -10.92 19.84 8.92
CA SER A 67 -10.75 20.45 10.24
C SER A 67 -10.02 19.50 11.20
N ALA A 68 -10.43 18.23 11.26
CA ALA A 68 -9.81 17.22 12.13
C ALA A 68 -8.31 17.02 11.84
N ILE A 69 -7.88 17.19 10.58
CA ILE A 69 -6.48 17.07 10.18
C ILE A 69 -5.70 18.39 10.21
N ASN A 70 -6.35 19.51 10.57
CA ASN A 70 -5.79 20.86 10.47
C ASN A 70 -5.22 21.17 9.08
N HIS A 71 -5.98 20.83 8.03
CA HIS A 71 -5.57 21.06 6.65
C HIS A 71 -5.21 22.53 6.39
N ASN A 72 -4.08 22.76 5.73
CA ASN A 72 -3.68 24.09 5.30
C ASN A 72 -4.30 24.38 3.93
N ALA A 73 -5.17 25.38 3.85
CA ALA A 73 -5.84 25.75 2.59
C ALA A 73 -4.88 26.22 1.47
N GLY A 74 -3.62 26.52 1.80
CA GLY A 74 -2.57 26.79 0.80
C GLY A 74 -1.95 25.53 0.19
N ASN A 75 -2.19 24.36 0.78
CA ASN A 75 -1.67 23.07 0.32
C ASN A 75 -2.69 22.44 -0.65
N ASP A 76 -2.21 21.93 -1.78
CA ASP A 76 -3.05 21.41 -2.87
C ASP A 76 -3.00 19.89 -3.01
N ARG A 77 -2.20 19.20 -2.18
CA ARG A 77 -2.15 17.74 -2.03
C ARG A 77 -2.35 17.31 -0.58
N LEU A 78 -3.13 16.26 -0.36
CA LEU A 78 -3.38 15.65 0.94
C LEU A 78 -3.14 14.14 0.87
N VAL A 79 -2.27 13.59 1.72
CA VAL A 79 -1.99 12.15 1.80
C VAL A 79 -2.65 11.52 3.02
N LEU A 80 -3.61 10.62 2.80
CA LEU A 80 -4.29 9.86 3.83
C LEU A 80 -3.94 8.38 3.69
N SER A 81 -3.18 7.85 4.64
CA SER A 81 -2.84 6.42 4.70
C SER A 81 -3.72 5.67 5.69
N ASN A 82 -4.35 4.60 5.26
CA ASN A 82 -5.16 3.73 6.12
C ASN A 82 -5.20 2.29 5.59
N GLN A 83 -4.44 1.40 6.23
CA GLN A 83 -4.43 -0.04 5.89
C GLN A 83 -5.77 -0.74 6.06
N ALA A 84 -6.65 -0.18 6.89
CA ALA A 84 -8.00 -0.68 7.10
C ALA A 84 -9.03 0.05 6.22
N PHE A 85 -8.61 0.73 5.15
CA PHE A 85 -9.50 1.52 4.29
C PHE A 85 -10.61 0.67 3.68
N PHE A 86 -10.27 -0.53 3.19
CA PHE A 86 -11.24 -1.47 2.62
C PHE A 86 -11.96 -2.34 3.67
N GLY A 87 -11.67 -2.17 4.95
CA GLY A 87 -12.30 -2.90 6.04
C GLY A 87 -11.28 -3.56 6.97
N THR A 88 -11.74 -4.57 7.70
CA THR A 88 -10.89 -5.36 8.60
C THR A 88 -10.31 -6.57 7.86
N PRO A 89 -9.25 -7.24 8.38
CA PRO A 89 -8.67 -8.42 7.73
C PRO A 89 -9.68 -9.52 7.39
N LYS A 90 -10.65 -9.79 8.27
CA LYS A 90 -11.71 -10.77 8.02
C LYS A 90 -12.66 -10.41 6.85
N MET A 91 -12.67 -9.14 6.42
CA MET A 91 -13.46 -8.65 5.29
C MET A 91 -12.62 -8.54 4.01
N ALA A 92 -11.32 -8.82 4.09
CA ALA A 92 -10.40 -8.68 2.97
C ALA A 92 -10.61 -9.75 1.89
N VAL A 93 -11.28 -10.85 2.23
CA VAL A 93 -11.70 -11.88 1.29
C VAL A 93 -13.20 -12.13 1.44
N GLY A 94 -13.84 -12.48 0.35
CA GLY A 94 -15.24 -12.89 0.33
C GLY A 94 -15.72 -12.98 -1.10
N GLN A 95 -16.72 -13.82 -1.37
CA GLN A 95 -17.24 -14.03 -2.73
C GLN A 95 -16.16 -14.47 -3.76
N GLY A 96 -15.07 -15.09 -3.28
CA GLY A 96 -13.95 -15.55 -4.12
C GLY A 96 -13.00 -14.47 -4.62
N MET A 97 -13.05 -13.26 -4.04
CA MET A 97 -12.24 -12.12 -4.47
C MET A 97 -11.61 -11.38 -3.29
N PHE A 98 -10.56 -10.61 -3.58
CA PHE A 98 -10.01 -9.65 -2.62
C PHE A 98 -10.89 -8.40 -2.52
N TYR A 99 -11.11 -7.95 -1.30
CA TYR A 99 -11.83 -6.73 -0.92
C TYR A 99 -13.17 -6.53 -1.65
N PRO A 100 -14.15 -7.43 -1.46
CA PRO A 100 -15.46 -7.32 -2.12
C PRO A 100 -16.25 -6.04 -1.79
N ALA A 101 -15.88 -5.33 -0.71
CA ALA A 101 -16.52 -4.09 -0.28
C ALA A 101 -15.73 -2.81 -0.68
N ALA A 102 -14.63 -2.94 -1.43
CA ALA A 102 -13.74 -1.81 -1.68
C ALA A 102 -14.40 -0.70 -2.50
N GLU A 103 -15.19 -1.04 -3.52
CA GLU A 103 -15.86 -0.07 -4.39
C GLU A 103 -16.82 0.81 -3.59
N MET A 104 -17.57 0.23 -2.66
CA MET A 104 -18.46 0.98 -1.76
C MET A 104 -17.67 1.99 -0.93
N ARG A 105 -16.48 1.62 -0.42
CA ARG A 105 -15.63 2.51 0.38
C ARG A 105 -15.00 3.61 -0.46
N ILE A 106 -14.55 3.30 -1.68
CA ILE A 106 -14.02 4.29 -2.63
C ILE A 106 -15.11 5.29 -3.01
N GLU A 107 -16.32 4.82 -3.31
CA GLU A 107 -17.45 5.68 -3.68
C GLU A 107 -17.86 6.62 -2.54
N ALA A 108 -17.91 6.11 -1.31
CA ALA A 108 -18.14 6.96 -0.14
C ALA A 108 -17.03 8.04 -0.01
N PHE A 109 -15.77 7.69 -0.27
CA PHE A 109 -14.69 8.68 -0.28
C PHE A 109 -14.83 9.71 -1.41
N ARG A 110 -15.27 9.28 -2.60
CA ARG A 110 -15.57 10.20 -3.72
C ARG A 110 -16.64 11.20 -3.35
N GLN A 111 -17.65 10.78 -2.60
CA GLN A 111 -18.74 11.66 -2.15
C GLN A 111 -18.26 12.65 -1.06
N ILE A 112 -17.41 12.22 -0.11
CA ILE A 112 -16.79 13.13 0.87
C ILE A 112 -15.96 14.20 0.14
N PHE A 113 -15.21 13.80 -0.88
CA PHE A 113 -14.27 14.65 -1.62
C PHE A 113 -14.75 14.99 -3.03
N ALA A 114 -16.06 15.21 -3.21
CA ALA A 114 -16.69 15.32 -4.54
C ALA A 114 -16.13 16.44 -5.44
N ASN A 115 -15.54 17.47 -4.83
CA ASN A 115 -14.93 18.61 -5.53
C ASN A 115 -13.40 18.51 -5.64
N ASP A 116 -12.82 17.38 -5.25
CA ASP A 116 -11.38 17.12 -5.26
C ASP A 116 -11.04 15.97 -6.20
N ARG A 117 -9.75 15.82 -6.52
CA ARG A 117 -9.25 14.73 -7.35
C ARG A 117 -8.74 13.62 -6.45
N LEU A 118 -9.39 12.46 -6.48
CA LEU A 118 -8.90 11.28 -5.77
C LEU A 118 -7.82 10.56 -6.57
N GLU A 119 -6.86 9.99 -5.87
CA GLU A 119 -5.83 9.09 -6.39
C GLU A 119 -5.63 7.94 -5.40
N LEU A 120 -5.58 6.70 -5.90
CA LEU A 120 -5.44 5.50 -5.07
C LEU A 120 -4.02 4.94 -5.18
N PHE A 121 -3.42 4.64 -4.03
CA PHE A 121 -2.15 3.90 -3.92
C PHE A 121 -2.41 2.57 -3.21
N LEU A 122 -2.01 1.47 -3.84
CA LEU A 122 -2.27 0.11 -3.37
C LEU A 122 -1.05 -0.80 -3.58
N ALA A 123 -0.47 -1.27 -2.48
CA ALA A 123 0.45 -2.42 -2.52
C ALA A 123 -0.36 -3.72 -2.68
N LEU A 124 0.07 -4.58 -3.59
CA LEU A 124 -0.35 -5.97 -3.69
C LEU A 124 0.52 -6.83 -2.78
N ARG A 125 0.05 -8.03 -2.44
CA ARG A 125 0.85 -9.04 -1.75
C ARG A 125 0.52 -10.39 -2.34
N ASP A 126 1.52 -11.24 -2.49
CA ASP A 126 1.38 -12.62 -2.96
C ASP A 126 0.28 -13.35 -2.15
N PRO A 127 -0.79 -13.87 -2.79
CA PRO A 127 -1.81 -14.68 -2.13
C PRO A 127 -1.26 -15.83 -1.28
N ALA A 128 -0.12 -16.40 -1.64
CA ALA A 128 0.54 -17.48 -0.90
C ALA A 128 0.92 -17.06 0.53
N THR A 129 1.28 -15.79 0.73
CA THR A 129 1.63 -15.21 2.04
C THR A 129 0.51 -14.34 2.60
N HIS A 130 -0.28 -13.71 1.74
CA HIS A 130 -1.34 -12.79 2.13
C HIS A 130 -2.54 -13.52 2.73
N LEU A 131 -3.00 -14.63 2.14
CA LEU A 131 -4.15 -15.38 2.65
C LEU A 131 -3.88 -15.95 4.05
N PRO A 132 -2.72 -16.60 4.34
CA PRO A 132 -2.38 -17.00 5.70
C PRO A 132 -2.30 -15.84 6.68
N ALA A 133 -1.69 -14.71 6.29
CA ALA A 133 -1.60 -13.54 7.15
C ALA A 133 -2.99 -13.00 7.51
N LEU A 134 -3.90 -12.91 6.54
CA LEU A 134 -5.31 -12.53 6.76
C LEU A 134 -6.04 -13.53 7.66
N PHE A 135 -5.87 -14.82 7.39
CA PHE A 135 -6.48 -15.91 8.17
C PHE A 135 -6.06 -15.83 9.64
N GLY A 136 -4.78 -15.59 9.93
CA GLY A 136 -4.26 -15.43 11.30
C GLY A 136 -4.81 -14.21 12.05
N LYS A 137 -5.49 -13.27 11.37
CA LYS A 137 -6.23 -12.14 11.96
C LYS A 137 -7.75 -12.31 11.90
N SER A 138 -8.22 -13.46 11.43
CA SER A 138 -9.63 -13.79 11.30
C SER A 138 -10.12 -14.58 12.53
N PRO A 139 -11.44 -14.61 12.79
CA PRO A 139 -12.02 -15.43 13.86
C PRO A 139 -12.33 -16.87 13.41
N HIS A 140 -11.95 -17.28 12.19
CA HIS A 140 -12.27 -18.59 11.64
C HIS A 140 -11.29 -19.66 12.11
N ASP A 141 -11.76 -20.88 12.28
CA ASP A 141 -10.94 -22.00 12.74
C ASP A 141 -10.16 -22.67 11.59
N THR A 142 -10.65 -22.57 10.36
CA THR A 142 -10.00 -23.18 9.18
C THR A 142 -9.95 -22.21 7.99
N MET A 143 -8.94 -22.38 7.13
CA MET A 143 -8.81 -21.62 5.89
C MET A 143 -10.03 -21.82 4.97
N ALA A 144 -10.58 -23.04 4.90
CA ALA A 144 -11.77 -23.32 4.11
C ALA A 144 -12.99 -22.51 4.60
N ASP A 145 -13.19 -22.39 5.91
CA ASP A 145 -14.27 -21.57 6.46
C ASP A 145 -14.04 -20.08 6.18
N PHE A 146 -12.78 -19.62 6.30
CA PHE A 146 -12.41 -18.24 6.02
C PHE A 146 -12.66 -17.84 4.56
N LEU A 147 -12.33 -18.73 3.61
CA LEU A 147 -12.56 -18.51 2.17
C LEU A 147 -13.96 -18.91 1.71
N ASN A 148 -14.84 -19.34 2.62
CA ASN A 148 -16.17 -19.88 2.32
C ASN A 148 -16.14 -21.02 1.27
N GLY A 149 -15.12 -21.88 1.36
CA GLY A 149 -14.91 -23.03 0.48
C GLY A 149 -14.35 -22.68 -0.91
N VAL A 150 -14.02 -21.41 -1.18
CA VAL A 150 -13.34 -21.03 -2.41
C VAL A 150 -11.89 -21.51 -2.36
N ASP A 151 -11.43 -22.07 -3.47
CA ASP A 151 -10.04 -22.48 -3.65
C ASP A 151 -9.12 -21.24 -3.60
N PRO A 152 -8.09 -21.22 -2.72
CA PRO A 152 -7.08 -20.15 -2.69
C PRO A 152 -6.53 -19.78 -4.07
N ALA A 153 -6.37 -20.76 -4.96
CA ALA A 153 -5.82 -20.56 -6.29
C ALA A 153 -6.73 -19.79 -7.25
N GLN A 154 -7.95 -19.43 -6.84
CA GLN A 154 -8.88 -18.60 -7.63
C GLN A 154 -8.74 -17.10 -7.35
N PHE A 155 -8.09 -16.71 -6.26
CA PHE A 155 -7.99 -15.29 -5.89
C PHE A 155 -7.02 -14.56 -6.84
N ARG A 156 -7.51 -13.48 -7.46
CA ARG A 156 -6.73 -12.63 -8.38
C ARG A 156 -6.85 -11.17 -7.96
N TRP A 157 -5.72 -10.48 -7.89
CA TRP A 157 -5.68 -9.03 -7.75
C TRP A 157 -6.15 -8.33 -9.02
N SER A 158 -5.84 -8.87 -10.21
CA SER A 158 -6.29 -8.28 -11.48
C SER A 158 -7.80 -8.13 -11.55
N GLU A 159 -8.56 -9.07 -10.96
CA GLU A 159 -10.02 -8.96 -10.86
C GLU A 159 -10.41 -7.72 -10.04
N THR A 160 -9.85 -7.58 -8.83
CA THR A 160 -10.11 -6.42 -7.96
C THR A 160 -9.73 -5.10 -8.65
N ILE A 161 -8.58 -5.05 -9.30
CA ILE A 161 -8.14 -3.84 -10.03
C ILE A 161 -9.05 -3.56 -11.22
N ALA A 162 -9.47 -4.57 -11.98
CA ALA A 162 -10.41 -4.42 -13.08
C ALA A 162 -11.75 -3.85 -12.58
N ARG A 163 -12.25 -4.30 -11.42
CA ARG A 163 -13.45 -3.71 -10.80
C ARG A 163 -13.25 -2.23 -10.46
N PHE A 164 -12.10 -1.85 -9.93
CA PHE A 164 -11.81 -0.44 -9.64
C PHE A 164 -11.77 0.39 -10.91
N ARG A 165 -11.11 -0.09 -11.97
CA ARG A 165 -11.04 0.62 -13.26
C ARG A 165 -12.41 0.72 -13.92
N HIS A 166 -13.25 -0.29 -13.79
CA HIS A 166 -14.61 -0.28 -14.33
C HIS A 166 -15.50 0.77 -13.62
N ASN A 167 -15.48 0.80 -12.29
CA ASN A 167 -16.33 1.69 -11.50
C ASN A 167 -15.76 3.13 -11.39
N PHE A 168 -14.44 3.28 -11.47
CA PHE A 168 -13.73 4.55 -11.28
C PHE A 168 -12.71 4.82 -12.41
N PRO A 169 -13.16 4.89 -13.67
CA PRO A 169 -12.25 5.00 -14.82
C PRO A 169 -11.38 6.28 -14.80
N ASP A 170 -11.84 7.34 -14.17
CA ASP A 170 -11.13 8.63 -14.11
C ASP A 170 -10.20 8.76 -12.89
N MET A 171 -10.24 7.82 -11.94
CA MET A 171 -9.40 7.85 -10.74
C MET A 171 -8.03 7.24 -11.05
N PRO A 172 -6.91 7.97 -10.93
CA PRO A 172 -5.58 7.38 -11.07
C PRO A 172 -5.34 6.32 -9.99
N ILE A 173 -4.74 5.20 -10.37
CA ILE A 173 -4.40 4.10 -9.47
C ILE A 173 -2.93 3.77 -9.65
N THR A 174 -2.15 3.89 -8.58
CA THR A 174 -0.75 3.50 -8.52
C THR A 174 -0.60 2.21 -7.72
N ILE A 175 0.05 1.21 -8.31
CA ILE A 175 0.13 -0.15 -7.79
C ILE A 175 1.59 -0.61 -7.78
N TRP A 176 1.94 -1.43 -6.79
CA TRP A 176 3.23 -2.13 -6.73
C TRP A 176 3.08 -3.44 -5.96
N CYS A 177 4.03 -4.36 -6.13
CA CYS A 177 4.13 -5.55 -5.29
C CYS A 177 4.81 -5.20 -3.96
N ASN A 178 4.24 -5.61 -2.84
CA ASN A 178 4.80 -5.32 -1.52
C ASN A 178 6.18 -5.95 -1.35
N GLU A 179 6.41 -7.10 -1.96
CA GLU A 179 7.67 -7.84 -2.01
C GLU A 179 8.81 -7.00 -2.59
N ASP A 180 8.51 -6.13 -3.56
CA ASP A 180 9.46 -5.25 -4.23
C ASP A 180 9.72 -3.94 -3.48
N THR A 181 8.92 -3.65 -2.45
CA THR A 181 8.97 -2.39 -1.71
C THR A 181 10.39 -1.98 -1.28
N PRO A 182 11.29 -2.86 -0.81
CA PRO A 182 12.67 -2.49 -0.49
C PRO A 182 13.45 -1.85 -1.65
N LEU A 183 13.15 -2.21 -2.90
CA LEU A 183 13.80 -1.68 -4.10
C LEU A 183 13.17 -0.37 -4.57
N ILE A 184 11.85 -0.22 -4.41
CA ILE A 184 11.08 0.92 -4.95
C ILE A 184 10.62 1.92 -3.88
N TRP A 185 10.96 1.69 -2.61
CA TRP A 185 10.56 2.46 -1.43
C TRP A 185 10.57 3.97 -1.65
N ALA A 186 11.69 4.48 -2.16
CA ALA A 186 11.86 5.91 -2.36
C ALA A 186 10.98 6.45 -3.50
N GLN A 187 10.75 5.68 -4.56
CA GLN A 187 9.83 6.05 -5.63
C GLN A 187 8.39 6.11 -5.10
N VAL A 188 7.95 5.09 -4.36
CA VAL A 188 6.59 5.04 -3.79
C VAL A 188 6.33 6.26 -2.91
N LEU A 189 7.27 6.62 -2.02
CA LEU A 189 7.14 7.80 -1.16
C LEU A 189 7.11 9.10 -1.96
N ARG A 190 7.96 9.23 -2.98
CA ARG A 190 8.01 10.45 -3.80
C ARG A 190 6.73 10.64 -4.61
N GLU A 191 6.24 9.59 -5.27
CA GLU A 191 4.99 9.65 -6.04
C GLU A 191 3.79 9.91 -5.13
N MET A 192 3.71 9.21 -3.99
CA MET A 192 2.62 9.40 -3.03
C MET A 192 2.58 10.84 -2.50
N ALA A 193 3.73 11.43 -2.22
CA ALA A 193 3.84 12.77 -1.64
C ALA A 193 3.94 13.92 -2.66
N GLY A 194 4.07 13.62 -3.96
CA GLY A 194 4.28 14.63 -5.00
C GLY A 194 5.68 15.28 -4.96
N LEU A 195 6.68 14.58 -4.46
CA LEU A 195 8.07 15.06 -4.45
C LEU A 195 8.71 14.97 -5.83
N ASP A 196 9.72 15.82 -6.07
CA ASP A 196 10.59 15.67 -7.24
C ASP A 196 11.23 14.26 -7.25
N PRO A 197 11.35 13.59 -8.40
CA PRO A 197 11.91 12.24 -8.49
C PRO A 197 13.32 12.08 -7.90
N ASN A 198 14.09 13.15 -7.81
CA ASN A 198 15.44 13.17 -7.25
C ASN A 198 15.53 13.88 -5.89
N ALA A 199 14.39 14.29 -5.31
CA ALA A 199 14.39 14.91 -3.99
C ALA A 199 14.95 13.95 -2.93
N SER A 200 15.89 14.45 -2.15
CA SER A 200 16.37 13.79 -0.95
C SER A 200 15.39 14.03 0.20
N PHE A 201 15.15 13.01 1.01
CA PHE A 201 14.29 13.09 2.18
C PHE A 201 14.81 12.14 3.27
N LYS A 202 14.38 12.35 4.52
CA LYS A 202 14.78 11.51 5.66
C LYS A 202 14.12 10.13 5.53
N GLY A 203 14.89 9.07 5.69
CA GLY A 203 14.38 7.70 5.61
C GLY A 203 14.26 7.16 4.19
N GLU A 204 15.04 7.69 3.23
CA GLU A 204 15.15 7.16 1.85
C GLU A 204 15.52 5.66 1.81
N PHE A 205 16.17 5.15 2.85
CA PHE A 205 16.57 3.75 2.99
C PHE A 205 16.03 3.09 4.27
N ALA A 206 14.99 3.66 4.88
CA ALA A 206 14.49 3.22 6.18
C ALA A 206 14.10 1.73 6.20
N LEU A 207 13.47 1.23 5.12
CA LEU A 207 13.11 -0.19 5.02
C LEU A 207 14.35 -1.09 4.93
N LEU A 208 15.43 -0.64 4.30
CA LEU A 208 16.68 -1.39 4.23
C LEU A 208 17.34 -1.53 5.61
N GLU A 209 17.23 -0.50 6.46
CA GLU A 209 17.75 -0.56 7.85
C GLU A 209 17.08 -1.67 8.67
N GLU A 210 15.82 -1.99 8.37
CA GLU A 210 15.07 -3.05 9.02
C GLU A 210 15.49 -4.43 8.51
N ILE A 211 15.62 -4.63 7.20
CA ILE A 211 15.85 -5.96 6.61
C ILE A 211 17.32 -6.31 6.40
N MET A 212 18.25 -5.34 6.43
CA MET A 212 19.69 -5.61 6.29
C MET A 212 20.40 -5.66 7.63
N THR A 213 21.45 -6.49 7.70
CA THR A 213 22.39 -6.50 8.82
C THR A 213 23.06 -5.13 9.00
N SER A 214 23.38 -4.75 10.25
CA SER A 214 24.04 -3.46 10.54
C SER A 214 25.38 -3.28 9.81
N ALA A 215 26.12 -4.39 9.58
CA ALA A 215 27.35 -4.37 8.81
C ALA A 215 27.09 -4.13 7.31
N GLY A 216 26.02 -4.71 6.76
CA GLY A 216 25.53 -4.44 5.41
C GLY A 216 25.17 -2.98 5.21
N MET A 217 24.34 -2.41 6.09
CA MET A 217 23.93 -1.01 6.02
C MET A 217 25.10 -0.04 6.04
N LYS A 218 26.07 -0.24 6.96
CA LYS A 218 27.27 0.61 7.01
C LYS A 218 28.06 0.57 5.69
N ARG A 219 28.16 -0.60 5.06
CA ARG A 219 28.84 -0.76 3.76
C ARG A 219 28.04 -0.11 2.64
N PHE A 220 26.73 -0.23 2.66
CA PHE A 220 25.81 0.37 1.70
C PHE A 220 25.92 1.90 1.72
N GLU A 221 25.80 2.52 2.89
CA GLU A 221 25.95 3.97 3.07
C GLU A 221 27.32 4.47 2.59
N THR A 222 28.40 3.75 2.94
CA THR A 222 29.76 4.08 2.49
C THR A 222 29.85 4.01 0.96
N TYR A 223 29.24 3.00 0.34
CA TYR A 223 29.20 2.85 -1.11
C TYR A 223 28.47 4.02 -1.77
N LEU A 224 27.28 4.39 -1.29
CA LEU A 224 26.51 5.53 -1.80
C LEU A 224 27.29 6.85 -1.67
N ALA A 225 27.92 7.10 -0.52
CA ALA A 225 28.70 8.31 -0.28
C ALA A 225 29.91 8.43 -1.22
N SER A 226 30.50 7.30 -1.62
CA SER A 226 31.62 7.27 -2.58
C SER A 226 31.20 7.38 -4.05
N HIS A 227 29.90 7.26 -4.36
CA HIS A 227 29.35 7.33 -5.72
C HIS A 227 28.19 8.36 -5.80
N PRO A 228 28.46 9.66 -5.58
CA PRO A 228 27.41 10.68 -5.62
C PRO A 228 26.78 10.79 -7.02
N GLY A 229 25.49 11.17 -7.06
CA GLY A 229 24.78 11.45 -8.33
C GLY A 229 24.26 10.21 -9.07
N MET A 230 24.19 9.05 -8.40
CA MET A 230 23.54 7.87 -8.98
C MET A 230 22.07 8.11 -9.31
N THR A 231 21.64 7.63 -10.47
CA THR A 231 20.22 7.60 -10.84
C THR A 231 19.46 6.58 -9.99
N GLU A 232 18.13 6.69 -9.92
CA GLU A 232 17.31 5.73 -9.17
C GLU A 232 17.51 4.29 -9.67
N THR A 233 17.58 4.06 -10.98
CA THR A 233 17.88 2.74 -11.55
C THR A 233 19.25 2.20 -11.11
N GLN A 234 20.26 3.07 -10.97
CA GLN A 234 21.57 2.66 -10.47
C GLN A 234 21.49 2.32 -8.97
N LYS A 235 20.80 3.13 -8.17
CA LYS A 235 20.60 2.86 -6.74
C LYS A 235 19.90 1.52 -6.53
N ARG A 236 18.84 1.20 -7.29
CA ARG A 236 18.16 -0.10 -7.18
C ARG A 236 19.06 -1.30 -7.41
N ARG A 237 19.90 -1.25 -8.46
CA ARG A 237 20.88 -2.31 -8.72
C ARG A 237 21.87 -2.48 -7.56
N VAL A 238 22.26 -1.37 -6.93
CA VAL A 238 23.10 -1.41 -5.72
C VAL A 238 22.32 -2.03 -4.56
N ILE A 239 21.07 -1.63 -4.32
CA ILE A 239 20.23 -2.20 -3.27
C ILE A 239 20.09 -3.71 -3.45
N SER A 240 19.74 -4.20 -4.65
CA SER A 240 19.64 -5.64 -4.94
C SER A 240 20.94 -6.37 -4.61
N ALA A 241 22.08 -5.87 -5.10
CA ALA A 241 23.39 -6.50 -4.88
C ALA A 241 23.82 -6.53 -3.39
N PHE A 242 23.28 -5.61 -2.59
CA PHE A 242 23.52 -5.57 -1.14
C PHE A 242 22.56 -6.48 -0.37
N LEU A 243 21.29 -6.55 -0.76
CA LEU A 243 20.32 -7.48 -0.20
C LEU A 243 20.78 -8.93 -0.41
N ASP A 244 21.28 -9.29 -1.59
CA ASP A 244 21.84 -10.62 -1.90
C ASP A 244 22.91 -11.11 -0.90
N LYS A 245 23.56 -10.21 -0.17
CA LYS A 245 24.72 -10.53 0.69
C LYS A 245 24.53 -10.23 2.16
N PHE A 246 23.63 -9.33 2.50
CA PHE A 246 23.56 -8.75 3.83
C PHE A 246 22.15 -8.70 4.39
N VAL A 247 21.20 -9.37 3.76
CA VAL A 247 19.85 -9.48 4.29
C VAL A 247 19.83 -10.28 5.58
N LYS A 248 18.85 -10.00 6.43
CA LYS A 248 18.51 -10.79 7.61
C LYS A 248 17.50 -11.83 7.15
N ASP A 249 17.92 -13.08 7.03
CA ASP A 249 17.07 -14.16 6.51
C ASP A 249 15.73 -14.25 7.29
N GLU A 250 15.78 -14.04 8.62
CA GLU A 250 14.63 -13.99 9.52
C GLU A 250 13.61 -12.87 9.25
N GLU A 251 13.99 -11.81 8.53
CA GLU A 251 13.09 -10.71 8.15
C GLU A 251 12.46 -10.92 6.75
N ILE A 252 12.89 -11.94 6.01
CA ILE A 252 12.39 -12.28 4.66
C ILE A 252 11.63 -13.60 4.65
N GLU A 253 12.14 -14.62 5.35
CA GLU A 253 11.51 -15.93 5.40
C GLU A 253 10.30 -15.91 6.34
N GLU A 254 9.11 -16.08 5.77
CA GLU A 254 7.87 -16.24 6.54
C GLU A 254 7.57 -17.73 6.72
N GLU A 255 7.64 -18.22 7.97
CA GLU A 255 7.23 -19.59 8.28
C GLU A 255 5.69 -19.72 8.21
N LEU A 256 5.21 -20.40 7.17
CA LEU A 256 3.79 -20.70 6.97
C LEU A 256 3.43 -22.07 7.57
N ASP A 257 3.19 -22.12 8.88
CA ASP A 257 2.70 -23.34 9.56
C ASP A 257 1.16 -23.39 9.57
N LEU A 258 0.57 -23.70 8.41
CA LEU A 258 -0.88 -23.81 8.25
C LEU A 258 -1.27 -25.18 7.66
N PRO A 259 -2.26 -25.91 8.25
CA PRO A 259 -2.72 -27.18 7.71
C PRO A 259 -3.19 -27.07 6.24
N GLY A 260 -2.59 -27.88 5.37
CA GLY A 260 -2.90 -27.90 3.93
C GLY A 260 -2.18 -26.85 3.10
N TRP A 261 -1.35 -25.99 3.72
CA TRP A 261 -0.54 -24.98 3.03
C TRP A 261 0.84 -25.56 2.68
N THR A 262 0.88 -26.43 1.69
CA THR A 262 2.11 -27.13 1.27
C THR A 262 3.03 -26.23 0.45
N GLU A 263 4.31 -26.59 0.35
CA GLU A 263 5.28 -25.93 -0.54
C GLU A 263 4.77 -25.88 -1.99
N GLU A 264 4.19 -26.98 -2.50
CA GLU A 264 3.59 -27.05 -3.84
C GLU A 264 2.44 -26.04 -4.03
N LEU A 265 1.60 -25.86 -3.01
CA LEU A 265 0.53 -24.87 -3.06
C LEU A 265 1.10 -23.45 -3.05
N VAL A 266 2.10 -23.17 -2.20
CA VAL A 266 2.78 -21.88 -2.16
C VAL A 266 3.38 -21.54 -3.53
N GLU A 267 4.13 -22.47 -4.14
CA GLU A 267 4.69 -22.31 -5.48
C GLU A 267 3.59 -22.04 -6.52
N THR A 268 2.52 -22.85 -6.51
CA THR A 268 1.37 -22.67 -7.43
C THR A 268 0.72 -21.29 -7.30
N LEU A 269 0.55 -20.80 -6.07
CA LEU A 269 -0.06 -19.48 -5.80
C LEU A 269 0.87 -18.35 -6.21
N SER A 270 2.17 -18.49 -5.94
CA SER A 270 3.19 -17.49 -6.28
C SER A 270 3.33 -17.34 -7.80
N GLU A 271 3.40 -18.47 -8.54
CA GLU A 271 3.41 -18.46 -10.01
C GLU A 271 2.15 -17.82 -10.58
N ALA A 272 0.98 -18.14 -10.02
CA ALA A 272 -0.28 -17.55 -10.44
C ALA A 272 -0.33 -16.03 -10.16
N TYR A 273 0.31 -15.57 -9.09
CA TYR A 273 0.43 -14.16 -8.74
C TYR A 273 1.36 -13.41 -9.70
N ASP A 274 2.50 -13.99 -10.07
CA ASP A 274 3.41 -13.39 -11.06
C ASP A 274 2.70 -13.18 -12.40
N GLU A 275 1.95 -14.18 -12.88
CA GLU A 275 1.13 -14.06 -14.09
C GLU A 275 0.02 -13.00 -13.94
N ASP A 276 -0.60 -12.92 -12.76
CA ASP A 276 -1.63 -11.93 -12.45
C ASP A 276 -1.07 -10.49 -12.43
N VAL A 277 0.16 -10.30 -11.94
CA VAL A 277 0.88 -9.02 -11.95
C VAL A 277 1.12 -8.57 -13.39
N TYR A 278 1.55 -9.46 -14.29
CA TYR A 278 1.70 -9.12 -15.71
C TYR A 278 0.38 -8.67 -16.35
N GLU A 279 -0.76 -9.24 -15.94
CA GLU A 279 -2.07 -8.78 -16.39
C GLU A 279 -2.39 -7.38 -15.84
N ILE A 280 -2.09 -7.11 -14.56
CA ILE A 280 -2.31 -5.80 -13.92
C ILE A 280 -1.50 -4.70 -14.60
N GLU A 281 -0.25 -4.95 -14.95
CA GLU A 281 0.62 -4.01 -15.68
C GLU A 281 0.01 -3.55 -17.01
N ARG A 282 -0.81 -4.39 -17.65
CA ARG A 282 -1.44 -4.11 -18.95
C ARG A 282 -2.78 -3.39 -18.80
N ILE A 283 -3.32 -3.25 -17.59
CA ILE A 283 -4.60 -2.60 -17.37
C ILE A 283 -4.48 -1.09 -17.63
N GLN A 284 -5.29 -0.58 -18.55
CA GLN A 284 -5.27 0.85 -18.90
C GLN A 284 -5.66 1.74 -17.69
N GLY A 285 -4.81 2.73 -17.42
CA GLY A 285 -4.99 3.69 -16.34
C GLY A 285 -4.48 3.21 -14.98
N VAL A 286 -3.81 2.06 -14.93
CA VAL A 286 -2.94 1.67 -13.82
C VAL A 286 -1.54 2.23 -14.08
N ASN A 287 -0.97 2.86 -13.05
CA ASN A 287 0.45 3.20 -12.98
C ASN A 287 1.14 2.14 -12.12
N PHE A 288 1.88 1.21 -12.74
CA PHE A 288 2.57 0.15 -12.01
C PHE A 288 4.01 0.56 -11.72
N ILE A 289 4.42 0.51 -10.45
CA ILE A 289 5.79 0.76 -10.02
C ILE A 289 6.51 -0.59 -9.89
N ALA A 290 7.38 -0.88 -10.85
CA ALA A 290 8.25 -2.05 -10.84
C ALA A 290 9.68 -1.71 -10.38
N PRO A 291 10.44 -2.69 -9.87
CA PRO A 291 11.89 -2.60 -9.61
C PRO A 291 12.72 -2.07 -10.78
#